data_AF-A0A4P0Y741-F1
#
_entry.id   AF-A0A4P0Y741-F1
#
_cell.length_a   1.000
_cell.length_b   1.000
_cell.length_c   1.000
_cell.angle_alpha   90.00
_cell.angle_beta   90.00
_cell.angle_gamma   90.00
#
_symmetry.space_group_name_H-M   'P 1'
#
loop_
_entity.id
_entity.type
_entity.pdbx_description
1 polymer ?
#
loop_
_entity_poly.entity_id
_entity_poly.type
_entity_poly.pdbx_seq_one_letter_code
_entity_poly.pdbx_strand_id
1 'polypeptide(L)'
;MVQKVGPGVTSLKPGDRASVAWFFEGCGHCDYCNSGNETLCRSVKNAGYTVDGGMAEECIVTANYAVKVPDGLDSAAASSITCAGRHHLQSGQGLPHQTGPVDRHLRPRRAG
;
A
#
# COMPACT_ATOMS: atom_id res chain seq x y z
N MET A 1 0.34 -1.34 -13.26
CA MET A 1 1.44 -0.34 -13.41
C MET A 1 0.96 0.96 -12.80
N VAL A 2 1.84 1.82 -12.31
CA VAL A 2 1.44 3.13 -11.78
C VAL A 2 1.07 4.06 -12.95
N GLN A 3 -0.19 4.47 -13.00
CA GLN A 3 -0.70 5.36 -14.04
C GLN A 3 -0.58 6.83 -13.66
N LYS A 4 -0.90 7.16 -12.40
CA LYS A 4 -0.85 8.50 -11.82
C LYS A 4 -0.42 8.43 -10.37
N VAL A 5 0.13 9.53 -9.85
CA VAL A 5 0.50 9.67 -8.44
C VAL A 5 -0.13 10.93 -7.86
N GLY A 6 -0.49 10.88 -6.59
CA GLY A 6 -1.04 12.03 -5.86
C GLY A 6 0.02 13.10 -5.57
N PRO A 7 -0.40 14.32 -5.21
CA PRO A 7 0.51 15.38 -4.79
C PRO A 7 1.38 14.94 -3.60
N GLY A 8 2.68 15.21 -3.63
CA GLY A 8 3.59 14.88 -2.53
C GLY A 8 4.10 13.43 -2.51
N VAL A 9 3.60 12.55 -3.38
CA VAL A 9 4.15 11.19 -3.54
C VAL A 9 5.48 11.27 -4.29
N THR A 10 6.57 10.90 -3.61
CA THR A 10 7.93 10.85 -4.18
C THR A 10 8.47 9.43 -4.32
N SER A 11 7.85 8.45 -3.67
CA SER A 11 8.28 7.05 -3.65
C SER A 11 7.96 6.27 -4.93
N LEU A 12 7.00 6.75 -5.72
CA LEU A 12 6.52 6.14 -6.96
C LEU A 12 6.38 7.20 -8.04
N LYS A 13 6.51 6.78 -9.31
CA LYS A 13 6.22 7.61 -10.48
C LYS A 13 5.41 6.84 -11.52
N PRO A 14 4.68 7.53 -12.42
CA PRO A 14 4.03 6.89 -13.55
C PRO A 14 5.01 6.01 -14.35
N GLY A 15 4.55 4.83 -14.76
CA GLY A 15 5.36 3.82 -15.42
C GLY A 15 6.06 2.84 -14.47
N ASP A 16 6.17 3.12 -13.17
CA ASP A 16 6.72 2.15 -12.23
C ASP A 16 5.81 0.92 -12.10
N ARG A 17 6.42 -0.26 -12.00
CA ARG A 17 5.72 -1.47 -11.57
C ARG A 17 5.63 -1.45 -10.05
N ALA A 18 4.42 -1.55 -9.53
CA ALA A 18 4.16 -1.59 -8.09
C ALA A 18 3.25 -2.78 -7.77
N SER A 19 3.51 -3.42 -6.64
CA SER A 19 2.70 -4.48 -6.05
C SER A 19 2.11 -3.99 -4.75
N VAL A 20 0.93 -4.51 -4.41
CA VAL A 20 0.12 -4.05 -3.28
C VAL A 20 -0.31 -5.29 -2.51
N ALA A 21 -0.21 -5.25 -1.19
CA ALA A 21 -0.61 -6.35 -0.34
C ALA A 21 -2.07 -6.25 0.11
N TRP A 22 -2.54 -7.33 0.74
CA TRP A 22 -3.85 -7.39 1.40
C TRP A 22 -4.03 -6.30 2.47
N PHE A 23 -3.02 -6.12 3.32
CA PHE A 23 -2.98 -5.01 4.29
C PHE A 23 -2.97 -3.72 3.44
N PHE A 24 -3.96 -2.84 3.62
CA PHE A 24 -4.11 -1.66 2.78
C PHE A 24 -3.65 -0.40 3.51
N GLU A 25 -4.04 -0.24 4.78
CA GLU A 25 -3.70 0.91 5.59
C GLU A 25 -3.92 0.63 7.09
N GLY A 26 -2.99 1.06 7.94
CA GLY A 26 -3.19 1.16 9.39
C GLY A 26 -3.65 2.56 9.81
N CYS A 27 -4.15 2.74 11.04
CA CYS A 27 -4.62 4.06 11.47
C CYS A 27 -3.51 5.12 11.61
N GLY A 28 -2.25 4.70 11.75
CA GLY A 28 -1.07 5.57 11.80
C GLY A 28 -0.86 6.31 13.13
N HIS A 29 -1.73 6.10 14.13
CA HIS A 29 -1.68 6.86 15.39
C HIS A 29 -1.87 6.03 16.67
N CYS A 30 -2.22 4.75 16.57
CA CYS A 30 -2.31 3.89 17.76
C CYS A 30 -0.94 3.35 18.16
N ASP A 31 -0.82 2.81 19.38
CA ASP A 31 0.44 2.27 19.90
C ASP A 31 1.01 1.17 19.00
N TYR A 32 0.15 0.33 18.41
CA TYR A 32 0.58 -0.67 17.43
C TYR A 32 1.16 -0.04 16.18
N CYS A 33 0.54 1.02 15.66
CA CYS A 33 1.09 1.71 14.50
C CYS A 33 2.40 2.41 14.83
N ASN A 34 2.47 3.14 15.94
CA ASN A 34 3.67 3.88 16.34
C ASN A 34 4.85 2.94 16.69
N SER A 35 4.58 1.71 17.10
CA SER A 35 5.60 0.69 17.39
C SER A 35 5.98 -0.19 16.20
N GLY A 36 5.44 0.08 14.99
CA GLY A 36 5.70 -0.71 13.78
C GLY A 36 4.88 -2.01 13.66
N ASN A 37 4.00 -2.29 14.63
CA ASN A 37 3.10 -3.44 14.64
C ASN A 37 1.74 -3.12 13.99
N GLU A 38 1.74 -2.37 12.88
CA GLU A 38 0.51 -1.88 12.22
C GLU A 38 -0.48 -2.99 11.84
N THR A 39 -0.02 -4.23 11.67
CA THR A 39 -0.86 -5.40 11.42
C THR A 39 -1.82 -5.73 12.57
N LEU A 40 -1.49 -5.29 13.79
CA LEU A 40 -2.35 -5.41 14.97
C LEU A 40 -3.29 -4.19 15.15
N CYS A 41 -3.28 -3.25 14.20
CA CYS A 41 -4.16 -2.09 14.25
C CYS A 41 -5.63 -2.52 14.21
N ARG A 42 -6.41 -2.09 15.20
CA ARG A 42 -7.86 -2.39 15.28
C ARG A 42 -8.71 -1.64 14.25
N SER A 43 -8.13 -0.63 13.60
CA SER A 43 -8.79 0.16 12.56
C SER A 43 -8.13 -0.07 11.19
N VAL A 44 -7.54 -1.25 11.00
CA VAL A 44 -6.96 -1.68 9.73
C VAL A 44 -7.97 -1.61 8.59
N LYS A 45 -7.50 -1.15 7.43
CA LYS A 45 -8.17 -1.34 6.15
C LYS A 45 -7.47 -2.44 5.38
N ASN A 46 -8.26 -3.31 4.77
CA ASN A 46 -7.82 -4.42 3.94
C ASN A 46 -8.39 -4.29 2.52
N ALA A 47 -7.51 -4.46 1.54
CA ALA A 47 -7.81 -4.33 0.12
C ALA A 47 -8.76 -5.45 -0.32
N GLY A 48 -9.91 -5.09 -0.91
CA GLY A 48 -10.93 -6.06 -1.33
C GLY A 48 -11.85 -6.54 -0.21
N TYR A 49 -11.71 -6.03 1.02
CA TYR A 49 -12.60 -6.36 2.14
C TYR A 49 -13.28 -5.13 2.74
N THR A 50 -12.49 -4.17 3.26
CA THR A 50 -13.03 -2.91 3.81
C THR A 50 -12.95 -1.76 2.81
N VAL A 51 -12.10 -1.89 1.79
CA VAL A 51 -11.89 -0.91 0.72
C VAL A 51 -11.72 -1.64 -0.61
N ASP A 52 -11.82 -0.92 -1.72
CA ASP A 52 -11.62 -1.48 -3.05
C ASP A 52 -10.24 -2.12 -3.18
N GLY A 53 -10.19 -3.29 -3.82
CA GLY A 53 -8.99 -4.09 -3.99
C GLY A 53 -8.54 -4.19 -5.44
N GLY A 54 -7.53 -5.03 -5.69
CA GLY A 54 -6.92 -5.21 -7.02
C GLY A 54 -7.67 -6.15 -7.97
N MET A 55 -8.85 -6.66 -7.61
CA MET A 55 -9.70 -7.47 -8.51
C MET A 55 -10.48 -6.57 -9.47
N ALA A 56 -9.75 -5.70 -10.16
CA ALA A 56 -10.23 -4.68 -11.10
C ALA A 56 -9.10 -4.33 -12.09
N GLU A 57 -9.42 -3.65 -13.19
CA GLU A 57 -8.41 -3.20 -14.16
C GLU A 57 -7.49 -2.12 -13.57
N GLU A 58 -8.05 -1.28 -12.68
CA GLU A 58 -7.31 -0.25 -11.94
C GLU A 58 -7.79 -0.20 -10.49
N CYS A 59 -6.89 0.14 -9.57
CA CYS A 59 -7.21 0.38 -8.17
C CYS A 59 -6.41 1.56 -7.61
N ILE A 60 -6.96 2.21 -6.59
CA ILE A 60 -6.31 3.32 -5.89
C ILE A 60 -5.71 2.76 -4.61
N VAL A 61 -4.44 3.12 -4.35
CA VAL A 61 -3.69 2.59 -3.22
C VAL A 61 -2.89 3.69 -2.55
N THR A 62 -2.73 3.59 -1.24
CA THR A 62 -1.89 4.49 -0.47
C THR A 62 -0.42 4.19 -0.77
N ALA A 63 0.35 5.18 -1.22
CA ALA A 63 1.71 4.99 -1.75
C ALA A 63 2.67 4.30 -0.76
N ASN A 64 2.52 4.55 0.54
CA ASN A 64 3.33 3.90 1.60
C ASN A 64 3.11 2.38 1.70
N TYR A 65 1.99 1.89 1.18
CA TYR A 65 1.62 0.47 1.22
C TYR A 65 1.77 -0.22 -0.15
N ALA A 66 2.29 0.51 -1.15
CA ALA A 66 2.66 -0.01 -2.45
C ALA A 66 4.18 -0.22 -2.51
N VAL A 67 4.61 -1.39 -2.96
CA VAL A 67 6.02 -1.78 -3.05
C VAL A 67 6.43 -1.78 -4.50
N LYS A 68 7.55 -1.10 -4.81
CA LYS A 68 8.10 -1.09 -6.17
C LYS A 68 8.62 -2.47 -6.53
N VAL A 69 8.23 -2.97 -7.70
CA VAL A 69 8.64 -4.27 -8.23
C VAL A 69 9.91 -4.07 -9.05
N PRO A 70 11.03 -4.75 -8.71
CA PRO A 70 12.27 -4.66 -9.47
C PRO A 70 12.12 -5.14 -10.93
N ASP A 71 12.96 -4.60 -11.79
CA ASP A 71 13.06 -5.06 -13.18
C ASP A 71 13.62 -6.49 -13.20
N GLY A 72 12.94 -7.39 -13.92
CA GLY A 72 13.25 -8.82 -13.97
C GLY A 72 12.46 -9.71 -13.02
N LEU A 73 11.73 -9.15 -12.03
CA LEU A 73 10.80 -9.94 -11.22
C LEU A 73 9.45 -10.09 -11.93
N ASP A 74 9.00 -11.33 -12.10
CA ASP A 74 7.68 -11.61 -12.67
C ASP A 74 6.55 -11.04 -11.80
N SER A 75 5.46 -10.59 -12.43
CA SER A 75 4.34 -9.95 -11.73
C SER A 75 3.58 -10.91 -10.81
N ALA A 76 3.42 -12.18 -11.20
CA ALA A 76 2.75 -13.17 -10.36
C ALA A 76 3.61 -13.51 -9.14
N ALA A 77 4.92 -13.66 -9.33
CA ALA A 77 5.86 -13.81 -8.22
C ALA A 77 5.86 -12.59 -7.29
N ALA A 78 5.91 -11.38 -7.84
CA ALA A 78 5.89 -10.13 -7.07
C ALA A 78 4.61 -9.98 -6.23
N SER A 79 3.44 -10.34 -6.76
CA SER A 79 2.17 -10.32 -6.04
C SER A 79 2.20 -11.22 -4.79
N SER A 80 2.61 -12.48 -4.97
CA SER A 80 2.71 -13.45 -3.88
C SER A 80 3.73 -13.03 -2.82
N ILE A 81 4.91 -12.57 -3.24
CA ILE A 81 5.97 -12.10 -2.35
C ILE A 81 5.54 -10.84 -1.59
N THR A 82 4.77 -9.94 -2.19
CA THR A 82 4.34 -8.71 -1.51
C THR A 82 3.33 -9.00 -0.40
N CYS A 83 2.45 -9.99 -0.61
CA CYS A 83 1.51 -10.43 0.42
C CYS A 83 2.22 -11.14 1.58
N ALA A 84 3.12 -12.09 1.28
CA ALA A 84 3.87 -12.83 2.30
C ALA A 84 4.94 -11.95 2.99
N GLY A 85 5.65 -11.15 2.20
CA GLY A 85 6.76 -10.30 2.61
C GLY A 85 6.33 -9.11 3.44
N ARG A 86 5.06 -8.67 3.40
CA ARG A 86 4.56 -7.61 4.29
C ARG A 86 4.64 -7.96 5.77
N HIS A 87 4.61 -9.25 6.13
CA HIS A 87 4.90 -9.68 7.51
C HIS A 87 6.39 -9.49 7.89
N HIS A 88 7.31 -9.51 6.92
CA HIS A 88 8.76 -9.48 7.14
C HIS A 88 9.38 -8.11 6.88
N LEU A 89 8.80 -7.30 5.98
CA LEU A 89 9.30 -5.96 5.66
C LEU A 89 9.15 -5.01 6.85
N GLN A 90 8.15 -5.23 7.70
CA GLN A 90 7.88 -4.44 8.91
C GLN A 90 8.90 -4.66 10.03
N SER A 91 9.60 -5.81 10.07
CA SER A 91 10.61 -6.10 11.09
C SER A 91 12.03 -5.67 10.70
N GLY A 92 12.31 -5.47 9.40
CA GLY A 92 13.67 -5.26 8.89
C GLY A 92 13.94 -3.91 8.24
N GLN A 93 12.93 -3.11 7.92
CA GLN A 93 13.12 -1.79 7.33
C GLN A 93 12.65 -0.74 8.34
N GLY A 94 13.60 -0.05 8.97
CA GLY A 94 13.36 1.21 9.67
C GLY A 94 12.95 2.32 8.69
N LEU A 95 11.96 2.04 7.84
CA LEU A 95 11.30 3.04 7.03
C LEU A 95 10.71 4.05 8.02
N PRO A 96 11.14 5.32 7.97
CA PRO A 96 10.67 6.31 8.91
C PRO A 96 9.16 6.32 8.87
N HIS A 97 8.57 6.25 10.05
CA HIS A 97 7.14 6.49 10.27
C HIS A 97 6.84 7.85 9.64
N GLN A 98 6.34 7.88 8.42
CA GLN A 98 5.90 9.13 7.82
C GLN A 98 4.55 9.44 8.43
N THR A 99 4.59 10.03 9.63
CA THR A 99 3.48 10.60 10.39
C THR A 99 2.86 11.82 9.69
N GLY A 100 2.91 11.86 8.36
CA GLY A 100 2.24 12.86 7.55
C GLY A 100 0.75 12.54 7.43
N PRO A 101 -0.10 13.53 7.18
CA PRO A 101 -1.51 13.31 6.91
C PRO A 101 -1.63 12.29 5.77
N VAL A 102 -2.19 11.12 6.07
CA VAL A 102 -2.56 10.12 5.08
C VAL A 102 -3.41 10.85 4.06
N ASP A 103 -2.95 10.95 2.82
CA ASP A 103 -3.62 11.71 1.76
C ASP A 103 -4.92 10.98 1.37
N ARG A 104 -5.90 11.15 2.26
CA ARG A 104 -7.27 10.71 2.13
C ARG A 104 -7.88 11.67 1.13
N HIS A 105 -7.87 11.30 -0.15
CA HIS A 105 -9.01 11.44 -1.04
C HIS A 105 -8.57 11.20 -2.47
N LEU A 106 -9.00 10.06 -3.01
CA LEU A 106 -9.66 9.98 -4.30
C LEU A 106 -10.55 8.73 -4.20
N ARG A 107 -11.81 8.93 -3.78
CA ARG A 107 -12.82 7.87 -3.96
C ARG A 107 -12.96 7.67 -5.48
N PRO A 108 -13.06 6.43 -5.98
CA PRO A 108 -13.47 6.23 -7.36
C PRO A 108 -14.84 6.89 -7.54
N ARG A 109 -14.93 7.84 -8.48
CA ARG A 109 -16.25 8.21 -9.00
C ARG A 109 -16.78 6.94 -9.65
N ARG A 110 -17.90 6.43 -9.14
CA ARG A 110 -18.69 5.41 -9.83
C ARG A 110 -18.84 5.87 -11.28
N ALA A 111 -18.31 5.06 -12.21
CA ALA A 111 -18.74 5.14 -13.60
C ALA A 111 -20.26 4.87 -13.60
N GLY A 112 -21.00 5.73 -14.29
CA GLY A 112 -22.46 5.71 -14.36
C GLY A 112 -23.01 4.49 -15.07
#